data_AF-A0A8T6QJZ1-F1
#
_entry.id   AF-A0A8T6QJZ1-F1
#
_cell.length_a   1.000
_cell.length_b   1.000
_cell.length_c   1.000
_cell.angle_alpha   90.00
_cell.angle_beta   90.00
_cell.angle_gamma   90.00
#
_symmetry.space_group_name_H-M   'P 1'
#
loop_
_entity.id
_entity.type
_entity.pdbx_description
1 polymer ?
#
loop_
_entity_poly.entity_id
_entity_poly.type
_entity_poly.pdbx_seq_one_letter_code
_entity_poly.pdbx_strand_id
1 'polypeptide(L)'
;MTRVDTFVVDRSQQSGSQRYQRSQISVQEAQETIFSFLLNIVKTWETEDVLAQFKQLFFEHGETASTEVSSGIYALLFNNDEQEFRNTLKRSCYILINNWEVARQYQAIQDLVDLFNEPTLNKYTVSPSLKRLRTWVANFARSSDFEELKLFAARFTETATPWTSRYTSYLLIQQYINTDNPLEQREAARSLSRKLKDQYKMDLAMYTAHSQNFTNSNQKRLKNPTVLGDGALRLIKAIVARKGQYSYKSLASLFLEQVQDLNYGSFKKSLIEYLTYSVKHPDVVKTLKHNLGQKLSQLYVEHDRDPIDPSLRLRTCNRVIDALMTEDQRSPSPLFTLLLSQSSSILLAILLLKIVLVSRSSHHYLEARIADLIRYYDQFPSEQCNWVINFLEVFQVVFAIHTDNIEYNLISPERQNTDNFNYEKRTWTLEEIEACRIFSRIVSAKEGEVTE
;
A
#
# COMPACT_ATOMS: atom_id res chain seq x y z
N MET A 1 -34.86 82.67 -43.24
CA MET A 1 -34.79 81.18 -43.33
C MET A 1 -33.35 80.75 -43.12
N THR A 2 -32.91 80.58 -41.87
CA THR A 2 -31.78 79.72 -41.48
C THR A 2 -31.86 79.56 -39.96
N ARG A 3 -32.13 78.34 -39.48
CA ARG A 3 -32.06 77.97 -38.05
C ARG A 3 -30.65 77.47 -37.78
N VAL A 4 -30.00 78.00 -36.75
CA VAL A 4 -28.74 77.50 -36.20
C VAL A 4 -29.01 77.12 -34.75
N ASP A 5 -28.65 75.89 -34.42
CA ASP A 5 -28.76 75.28 -33.10
C ASP A 5 -27.79 75.93 -32.10
N THR A 6 -28.26 76.10 -30.86
CA THR A 6 -27.42 76.24 -29.68
C THR A 6 -28.13 75.54 -28.52
N PHE A 7 -27.67 74.34 -28.18
CA PHE A 7 -28.06 73.65 -26.95
C PHE A 7 -26.94 73.77 -25.91
N VAL A 8 -27.37 74.17 -24.72
CA VAL A 8 -26.60 74.47 -23.53
C VAL A 8 -26.05 73.17 -22.92
N VAL A 9 -24.84 73.28 -22.37
CA VAL A 9 -24.03 72.24 -21.72
C VAL A 9 -24.73 71.67 -20.49
N ASP A 10 -24.90 70.34 -20.45
CA ASP A 10 -25.18 69.59 -19.22
C ASP A 10 -23.92 68.80 -18.81
N ARG A 11 -23.38 69.13 -17.64
CA ARG A 11 -22.21 68.47 -17.02
C ARG A 11 -22.72 67.33 -16.13
N SER A 12 -23.04 66.20 -16.73
CA SER A 12 -23.33 64.99 -15.94
C SER A 12 -23.10 63.70 -16.72
N GLN A 13 -21.92 63.52 -17.33
CA GLN A 13 -21.50 62.22 -17.87
C GLN A 13 -19.97 62.13 -17.89
N GLN A 14 -19.33 62.01 -16.72
CA GLN A 14 -17.93 61.58 -16.60
C GLN A 14 -17.60 61.22 -15.14
N SER A 15 -18.26 60.21 -14.58
CA SER A 15 -17.90 59.60 -13.28
C SER A 15 -18.61 58.25 -13.14
N GLY A 16 -18.37 57.33 -14.06
CA GLY A 16 -19.09 56.06 -14.09
C GLY A 16 -18.38 54.98 -14.88
N SER A 17 -17.06 54.84 -14.70
CA SER A 17 -16.31 53.75 -15.35
C SER A 17 -15.01 53.39 -14.62
N GLN A 18 -14.92 53.61 -13.31
CA GLN A 18 -13.76 53.20 -12.50
C GLN A 18 -14.21 52.79 -11.10
N ARG A 19 -14.90 51.65 -10.98
CA ARG A 19 -14.99 50.91 -9.72
C ARG A 19 -15.54 49.51 -9.99
N TYR A 20 -14.84 48.51 -9.45
CA TYR A 20 -15.08 47.06 -9.48
C TYR A 20 -14.52 46.28 -10.67
N GLN A 21 -13.23 46.43 -10.95
CA GLN A 21 -12.42 45.24 -11.21
C GLN A 21 -11.98 44.69 -9.84
N ARG A 22 -12.85 43.89 -9.19
CA ARG A 22 -12.38 42.97 -8.16
C ARG A 22 -11.54 41.95 -8.91
N SER A 23 -10.24 41.94 -8.69
CA SER A 23 -9.34 40.88 -9.14
C SER A 23 -9.94 39.55 -8.68
N GLN A 24 -10.62 38.83 -9.58
CA GLN A 24 -11.08 37.47 -9.31
C GLN A 24 -9.82 36.63 -9.24
N ILE A 25 -9.35 36.36 -8.01
CA ILE A 25 -8.30 35.38 -7.75
C ILE A 25 -8.75 34.10 -8.45
N SER A 26 -7.93 33.59 -9.36
CA SER A 26 -8.23 32.35 -10.05
C SER A 26 -8.23 31.18 -9.06
N VAL A 27 -8.92 30.09 -9.41
CA VAL A 27 -8.92 28.86 -8.60
C VAL A 27 -7.49 28.36 -8.34
N GLN A 28 -6.60 28.49 -9.33
CA GLN A 28 -5.21 28.07 -9.24
C GLN A 28 -4.40 28.93 -8.25
N GLU A 29 -4.52 30.26 -8.34
CA GLU A 29 -3.86 31.18 -7.41
C GLU A 29 -4.38 30.99 -5.98
N ALA A 30 -5.68 30.73 -5.81
CA ALA A 30 -6.27 30.42 -4.52
C ALA A 30 -5.69 29.13 -3.92
N GLN A 31 -5.59 28.07 -4.73
CA GLN A 31 -4.98 26.81 -4.33
C GLN A 31 -3.51 26.96 -3.93
N GLU A 32 -2.70 27.65 -4.75
CA GLU A 32 -1.28 27.87 -4.47
C GLU A 32 -1.06 28.68 -3.19
N THR A 33 -1.88 29.70 -2.96
CA THR A 33 -1.85 30.50 -1.73
C THR A 33 -2.15 29.64 -0.50
N ILE A 34 -3.18 28.81 -0.56
CA ILE A 34 -3.56 27.89 0.54
C ILE A 34 -2.44 26.87 0.80
N PHE A 35 -1.92 26.22 -0.24
CA PHE A 35 -0.89 25.19 -0.08
C PHE A 35 0.42 25.76 0.47
N SER A 36 0.84 26.92 -0.02
CA SER A 36 2.06 27.59 0.45
C SER A 36 1.94 28.03 1.91
N PHE A 37 0.77 28.53 2.31
CA PHE A 37 0.49 28.86 3.70
C PHE A 37 0.58 27.63 4.61
N LEU A 38 -0.11 26.53 4.25
CA LEU A 38 -0.09 25.28 5.03
C LEU A 38 1.33 24.69 5.13
N LEU A 39 2.09 24.70 4.04
CA LEU A 39 3.49 24.26 4.02
C LEU A 39 4.41 25.11 4.90
N ASN A 40 4.09 26.39 5.09
CA ASN A 40 4.84 27.28 5.98
C ASN A 40 4.49 26.99 7.44
N ILE A 41 3.20 27.09 7.81
CA ILE A 41 2.78 26.96 9.20
C ILE A 41 3.12 25.58 9.78
N VAL A 42 3.02 24.51 8.99
CA VAL A 42 3.32 23.15 9.47
C VAL A 42 4.80 22.94 9.83
N LYS A 43 5.69 23.80 9.31
CA LYS A 43 7.14 23.76 9.61
C LYS A 43 7.52 24.66 10.76
N THR A 44 6.74 25.70 11.04
CA THR A 44 7.12 26.78 11.96
C THR A 44 6.29 26.85 13.23
N TRP A 45 5.05 26.35 13.20
CA TRP A 45 4.09 26.48 14.30
C TRP A 45 3.87 25.16 15.02
N GLU A 46 3.29 25.23 16.21
CA GLU A 46 2.88 24.05 16.99
C GLU A 46 1.68 23.35 16.33
N THR A 47 1.56 22.04 16.54
CA THR A 47 0.54 21.21 15.87
C THR A 47 -0.89 21.64 16.18
N GLU A 48 -1.14 22.08 17.41
CA GLU A 48 -2.46 22.55 17.86
C GLU A 48 -2.87 23.82 17.10
N ASP A 49 -1.94 24.77 16.92
CA ASP A 49 -2.18 26.01 16.19
C ASP A 49 -2.42 25.75 14.70
N VAL A 50 -1.64 24.84 14.10
CA VAL A 50 -1.82 24.43 12.69
C VAL A 50 -3.19 23.79 12.49
N LEU A 51 -3.62 22.92 13.42
CA LEU A 51 -4.93 22.28 13.37
C LEU A 51 -6.07 23.30 13.55
N ALA A 52 -5.90 24.27 14.45
CA ALA A 52 -6.86 25.36 14.64
C ALA A 52 -7.00 26.21 13.37
N GLN A 53 -5.89 26.57 12.71
CA GLN A 53 -5.93 27.28 11.43
C GLN A 53 -6.60 26.45 10.33
N PHE A 54 -6.29 25.15 10.25
CA PHE A 54 -6.94 24.25 9.28
C PHE A 54 -8.46 24.18 9.50
N LYS A 55 -8.89 24.10 10.77
CA LYS A 55 -10.31 24.11 11.15
C LYS A 55 -10.98 25.42 10.78
N GLN A 56 -10.36 26.56 11.08
CA GLN A 56 -10.87 27.88 10.70
C GLN A 56 -11.06 28.00 9.19
N LEU A 57 -10.09 27.48 8.42
CA LEU A 57 -10.06 27.54 6.97
C LEU A 57 -11.16 26.69 6.31
N PHE A 58 -11.31 25.43 6.72
CA PHE A 58 -12.16 24.47 6.02
C PHE A 58 -13.49 24.13 6.73
N PHE A 59 -13.69 24.50 8.00
CA PHE A 59 -14.87 24.10 8.78
C PHE A 59 -15.71 25.27 9.31
N GLU A 60 -15.08 26.41 9.61
CA GLU A 60 -15.73 27.48 10.40
C GLU A 60 -15.93 28.82 9.67
N HIS A 61 -15.34 29.03 8.48
CA HIS A 61 -15.27 30.38 7.87
C HIS A 61 -14.67 31.42 8.84
N GLY A 62 -13.66 31.02 9.62
CA GLY A 62 -12.99 31.91 10.56
C GLY A 62 -12.04 32.90 9.85
N GLU A 63 -11.73 34.01 10.52
CA GLU A 63 -10.54 34.78 10.16
C GLU A 63 -9.33 33.89 10.42
N THR A 64 -8.56 33.59 9.37
CA THR A 64 -7.29 32.89 9.50
C THR A 64 -6.19 33.93 9.72
N ALA A 65 -4.98 33.45 10.03
CA ALA A 65 -3.83 34.34 10.17
C ALA A 65 -3.42 35.09 8.89
N SER A 66 -3.96 34.71 7.71
CA SER A 66 -3.71 35.39 6.43
C SER A 66 -5.02 35.72 5.72
N THR A 67 -5.22 37.01 5.47
CA THR A 67 -6.39 37.53 4.74
C THR A 67 -6.39 37.05 3.28
N GLU A 68 -5.22 36.84 2.66
CA GLU A 68 -5.12 36.26 1.32
C GLU A 68 -5.64 34.81 1.31
N VAL A 69 -5.27 34.00 2.31
CA VAL A 69 -5.70 32.60 2.42
C VAL A 69 -7.21 32.49 2.64
N SER A 70 -7.78 33.33 3.51
CA SER A 70 -9.24 33.42 3.66
C SER A 70 -9.91 33.78 2.33
N SER A 71 -9.35 34.73 1.58
CA SER A 71 -9.88 35.12 0.27
C SER A 71 -9.82 33.99 -0.77
N GLY A 72 -8.80 33.12 -0.70
CA GLY A 72 -8.66 31.94 -1.55
C GLY A 72 -9.79 30.93 -1.34
N ILE A 73 -10.16 30.63 -0.08
CA ILE A 73 -11.30 29.74 0.20
C ILE A 73 -12.61 30.33 -0.31
N TYR A 74 -12.81 31.64 -0.17
CA TYR A 74 -13.98 32.28 -0.76
C TYR A 74 -14.00 32.13 -2.27
N ALA A 75 -12.87 32.33 -2.97
CA ALA A 75 -12.78 32.12 -4.40
C ALA A 75 -13.19 30.70 -4.82
N LEU A 76 -12.72 29.68 -4.08
CA LEU A 76 -13.12 28.27 -4.31
C LEU A 76 -14.62 28.04 -4.10
N LEU A 77 -15.19 28.57 -3.02
CA LEU A 77 -16.62 28.44 -2.72
C LEU A 77 -17.51 29.19 -3.72
N PHE A 78 -17.07 30.34 -4.23
CA PHE A 78 -17.79 31.14 -5.22
C PHE A 78 -17.71 30.57 -6.63
N ASN A 79 -16.62 29.87 -6.97
CA ASN A 79 -16.51 29.12 -8.22
C ASN A 79 -17.55 27.98 -8.32
N ASN A 80 -18.12 27.56 -7.17
CA ASN A 80 -19.19 26.56 -7.08
C ASN A 80 -18.82 25.20 -7.69
N ASP A 81 -17.54 24.84 -7.62
CA ASP A 81 -17.01 23.54 -8.03
C ASP A 81 -16.65 22.71 -6.78
N GLU A 82 -17.52 21.75 -6.45
CA GLU A 82 -17.33 20.88 -5.30
C GLU A 82 -16.11 19.97 -5.47
N GLN A 83 -15.83 19.51 -6.70
CA GLN A 83 -14.73 18.58 -6.95
C GLN A 83 -13.39 19.29 -6.73
N GLU A 84 -13.23 20.51 -7.23
CA GLU A 84 -12.02 21.31 -6.99
C GLU A 84 -11.84 21.67 -5.51
N PHE A 85 -12.92 21.99 -4.80
CA PHE A 85 -12.85 22.19 -3.35
C PHE A 85 -12.38 20.91 -2.64
N ARG A 86 -12.95 19.75 -2.97
CA ARG A 86 -12.57 18.46 -2.39
C ARG A 86 -11.13 18.09 -2.71
N ASN A 87 -10.67 18.32 -3.94
CA ASN A 87 -9.27 18.11 -4.35
C ASN A 87 -8.32 19.01 -3.53
N THR A 88 -8.71 20.27 -3.32
CA THR A 88 -7.94 21.24 -2.51
C THR A 88 -7.86 20.79 -1.05
N LEU A 89 -9.00 20.41 -0.46
CA LEU A 89 -9.07 19.90 0.91
C LEU A 89 -8.22 18.63 1.08
N LYS A 90 -8.36 17.68 0.15
CA LYS A 90 -7.59 16.42 0.11
C LYS A 90 -6.09 16.70 0.12
N ARG A 91 -5.60 17.53 -0.82
CA ARG A 91 -4.17 17.88 -0.90
C ARG A 91 -3.70 18.60 0.36
N SER A 92 -4.53 19.48 0.92
CA SER A 92 -4.24 20.19 2.17
C SER A 92 -4.04 19.23 3.35
N CYS A 93 -4.87 18.19 3.48
CA CYS A 93 -4.66 17.15 4.49
C CYS A 93 -3.31 16.43 4.31
N TYR A 94 -2.95 16.05 3.08
CA TYR A 94 -1.70 15.33 2.81
C TYR A 94 -0.44 16.17 3.00
N ILE A 95 -0.51 17.49 2.79
CA ILE A 95 0.56 18.43 3.16
C ILE A 95 0.87 18.32 4.66
N LEU A 96 -0.17 18.35 5.50
CA LEU A 96 -0.02 18.24 6.95
C LEU A 96 0.48 16.85 7.36
N ILE A 97 -0.15 15.79 6.85
CA ILE A 97 0.22 14.41 7.16
C ILE A 97 1.68 14.12 6.84
N ASN A 98 2.19 14.54 5.68
CA ASN A 98 3.58 14.30 5.31
C ASN A 98 4.58 14.92 6.30
N ASN A 99 4.32 16.15 6.72
CA ASN A 99 5.20 16.83 7.67
C ASN A 99 5.10 16.19 9.07
N TRP A 100 3.88 15.91 9.53
CA TRP A 100 3.66 15.29 10.84
C TRP A 100 4.15 13.85 10.93
N GLU A 101 4.10 13.06 9.84
CA GLU A 101 4.71 11.72 9.79
C GLU A 101 6.22 11.78 10.02
N VAL A 102 6.91 12.73 9.37
CA VAL A 102 8.35 12.92 9.51
C VAL A 102 8.69 13.38 10.93
N ALA A 103 7.92 14.33 11.46
CA ALA A 103 8.06 14.84 12.83
C ALA A 103 7.58 13.85 13.91
N ARG A 104 7.02 12.69 13.54
CA ARG A 104 6.41 11.70 14.44
C ARG A 104 5.26 12.27 15.29
N GLN A 105 4.60 13.31 14.79
CA GLN A 105 3.44 13.98 15.39
C GLN A 105 2.15 13.23 15.05
N TYR A 106 2.12 11.99 15.52
CA TYR A 106 1.08 11.01 15.24
C TYR A 106 -0.31 11.37 15.76
N GLN A 107 -0.37 12.01 16.93
CA GLN A 107 -1.62 12.48 17.52
C GLN A 107 -2.28 13.55 16.65
N ALA A 108 -1.50 14.48 16.08
CA ALA A 108 -2.02 15.52 15.19
C ALA A 108 -2.70 14.95 13.93
N ILE A 109 -2.20 13.82 13.41
CA ILE A 109 -2.82 13.11 12.28
C ILE A 109 -4.18 12.51 12.70
N GLN A 110 -4.26 11.95 13.90
CA GLN A 110 -5.52 11.44 14.46
C GLN A 110 -6.53 12.59 14.65
N ASP A 111 -6.10 13.68 15.29
CA ASP A 111 -6.96 14.84 15.56
C ASP A 111 -7.48 15.47 14.25
N LEU A 112 -6.66 15.53 13.19
CA LEU A 112 -7.06 15.97 11.85
C LEU A 112 -8.16 15.09 11.25
N VAL A 113 -8.06 13.77 11.40
CA VAL A 113 -9.10 12.84 10.92
C VAL A 113 -10.38 12.99 11.74
N ASP A 114 -10.26 13.21 13.06
CA ASP A 114 -11.40 13.36 13.96
C ASP A 114 -12.18 14.66 13.74
N LEU A 115 -11.57 15.70 13.16
CA LEU A 115 -12.29 16.92 12.73
C LEU A 115 -13.48 16.63 11.82
N PHE A 116 -13.38 15.60 10.97
CA PHE A 116 -14.44 15.23 10.02
C PHE A 116 -15.62 14.50 10.69
N ASN A 117 -15.44 14.05 11.94
CA ASN A 117 -16.50 13.44 12.74
C ASN A 117 -17.21 14.46 13.65
N GLU A 118 -16.77 15.72 13.67
CA GLU A 118 -17.36 16.72 14.57
C GLU A 118 -18.84 17.02 14.25
N PRO A 119 -19.69 17.17 15.27
CA PRO A 119 -21.10 17.53 15.08
C PRO A 119 -21.28 18.96 14.54
N THR A 120 -20.22 19.78 14.52
CA THR A 120 -20.20 21.14 13.98
C THR A 120 -20.60 21.19 12.51
N LEU A 121 -20.31 20.14 11.74
CA LEU A 121 -20.71 19.99 10.34
C LEU A 121 -22.23 19.95 10.15
N ASN A 122 -22.98 19.46 11.15
CA ASN A 122 -24.43 19.33 11.08
C ASN A 122 -25.18 20.49 11.76
N LYS A 123 -24.46 21.47 12.33
CA LYS A 123 -25.09 22.63 12.96
C LYS A 123 -25.81 23.49 11.92
N TYR A 124 -27.02 23.92 12.26
CA TYR A 124 -27.76 24.88 11.46
C TYR A 124 -26.97 26.19 11.29
N THR A 125 -27.04 26.79 10.10
CA THR A 125 -26.48 28.10 9.81
C THR A 125 -27.37 28.83 8.80
N VAL A 126 -27.49 30.14 8.97
CA VAL A 126 -28.22 31.03 8.06
C VAL A 126 -27.34 31.43 6.86
N SER A 127 -26.01 31.36 6.99
CA SER A 127 -25.08 31.73 5.93
C SER A 127 -25.07 30.69 4.78
N PRO A 128 -25.39 31.09 3.53
CA PRO A 128 -25.39 30.17 2.39
C PRO A 128 -24.01 29.60 2.07
N SER A 129 -22.94 30.40 2.20
CA SER A 129 -21.57 29.96 1.92
C SER A 129 -21.08 28.94 2.96
N LEU A 130 -21.39 29.17 4.24
CA LEU A 130 -21.04 28.24 5.31
C LEU A 130 -21.85 26.95 5.23
N LYS A 131 -23.12 27.03 4.81
CA LYS A 131 -23.94 25.84 4.53
C LYS A 131 -23.32 25.00 3.40
N ARG A 132 -22.88 25.65 2.31
CA ARG A 132 -22.20 24.99 1.18
C ARG A 132 -20.90 24.32 1.64
N LEU A 133 -20.03 25.05 2.34
CA LEU A 133 -18.78 24.51 2.88
C LEU A 133 -19.02 23.25 3.72
N ARG A 134 -19.91 23.33 4.72
CA ARG A 134 -20.23 22.17 5.58
C ARG A 134 -20.77 20.99 4.78
N THR A 135 -21.58 21.25 3.76
CA THR A 135 -22.11 20.20 2.87
C THR A 135 -20.97 19.52 2.10
N TRP A 136 -20.06 20.29 1.51
CA TRP A 136 -18.93 19.76 0.75
C TRP A 136 -17.94 19.01 1.61
N VAL A 137 -17.66 19.48 2.83
CA VAL A 137 -16.83 18.75 3.80
C VAL A 137 -17.52 17.46 4.23
N ALA A 138 -18.84 17.47 4.48
CA ALA A 138 -19.59 16.25 4.81
C ALA A 138 -19.61 15.25 3.64
N ASN A 139 -19.70 15.73 2.40
CA ASN A 139 -19.60 14.89 1.21
C ASN A 139 -18.19 14.29 1.06
N PHE A 140 -17.14 15.07 1.33
CA PHE A 140 -15.77 14.57 1.41
C PHE A 140 -15.62 13.49 2.47
N ALA A 141 -16.13 13.70 3.68
CA ALA A 141 -16.10 12.72 4.78
C ALA A 141 -16.82 11.39 4.47
N ARG A 142 -17.76 11.38 3.51
CA ARG A 142 -18.45 10.17 3.02
C ARG A 142 -17.82 9.56 1.77
N SER A 143 -16.76 10.16 1.24
CA SER A 143 -16.12 9.74 0.00
C SER A 143 -15.02 8.71 0.23
N SER A 144 -14.64 8.00 -0.84
CA SER A 144 -13.49 7.08 -0.83
C SER A 144 -12.17 7.79 -0.51
N ASP A 145 -12.04 9.08 -0.83
CA ASP A 145 -10.83 9.86 -0.52
C ASP A 145 -10.60 9.99 0.99
N PHE A 146 -11.68 10.09 1.77
CA PHE A 146 -11.58 10.15 3.22
C PHE A 146 -11.31 8.77 3.84
N GLU A 147 -11.85 7.69 3.26
CA GLU A 147 -11.46 6.32 3.63
C GLU A 147 -9.95 6.10 3.46
N GLU A 148 -9.37 6.62 2.38
CA GLU A 148 -7.92 6.59 2.14
C GLU A 148 -7.12 7.40 3.17
N LEU A 149 -7.66 8.53 3.62
CA LEU A 149 -7.06 9.36 4.67
C LEU A 149 -7.06 8.67 6.03
N LYS A 150 -8.14 7.96 6.37
CA LYS A 150 -8.26 7.23 7.64
C LYS A 150 -7.19 6.16 7.84
N LEU A 151 -6.61 5.63 6.76
CA LEU A 151 -5.50 4.66 6.85
C LEU A 151 -4.25 5.23 7.57
N PHE A 152 -4.08 6.55 7.60
CA PHE A 152 -2.95 7.20 8.29
C PHE A 152 -3.19 7.36 9.81
N ALA A 153 -4.46 7.38 10.23
CA ALA A 153 -4.88 7.49 11.62
C ALA A 153 -5.17 6.12 12.27
N ALA A 154 -5.57 5.11 11.49
CA ALA A 154 -6.01 3.79 11.96
C ALA A 154 -5.06 3.03 12.90
N ARG A 155 -3.77 3.41 12.95
CA ARG A 155 -2.76 2.83 13.86
C ARG A 155 -2.91 3.26 15.32
N PHE A 156 -3.70 4.31 15.62
CA PHE A 156 -3.83 4.88 16.98
C PHE A 156 -5.22 4.72 17.61
N THR A 157 -6.22 4.36 16.82
CA THR A 157 -7.55 4.03 17.34
C THR A 157 -7.56 2.65 17.99
N GLU A 158 -7.74 2.60 19.30
CA GLU A 158 -7.94 1.37 20.09
C GLU A 158 -9.32 0.70 19.86
N THR A 159 -10.23 1.39 19.19
CA THR A 159 -11.54 0.85 18.81
C THR A 159 -11.37 -0.34 17.87
N ALA A 160 -12.18 -1.39 18.04
CA ALA A 160 -12.18 -2.63 17.27
C ALA A 160 -11.95 -2.38 15.77
N THR A 161 -10.69 -2.43 15.36
CA THR A 161 -10.31 -2.13 13.99
C THR A 161 -10.74 -3.29 13.10
N PRO A 162 -11.28 -3.01 11.89
CA PRO A 162 -11.53 -4.05 10.91
C PRO A 162 -10.29 -4.92 10.72
N TRP A 163 -10.46 -6.21 10.45
CA TRP A 163 -9.34 -7.15 10.26
C TRP A 163 -8.36 -6.69 9.16
N THR A 164 -8.85 -5.88 8.22
CA THR A 164 -8.09 -5.26 7.13
C THR A 164 -7.06 -4.23 7.60
N SER A 165 -7.23 -3.62 8.78
CA SER A 165 -6.27 -2.67 9.37
C SER A 165 -4.85 -3.25 9.53
N ARG A 166 -4.73 -4.55 9.79
CA ARG A 166 -3.45 -5.26 9.85
C ARG A 166 -2.68 -5.23 8.53
N TYR A 167 -3.40 -5.11 7.43
CA TYR A 167 -2.87 -5.13 6.07
C TYR A 167 -2.82 -3.73 5.44
N THR A 168 -2.87 -2.67 6.26
CA THR A 168 -2.78 -1.27 5.81
C THR A 168 -1.59 -1.01 4.89
N SER A 169 -0.46 -1.67 5.13
CA SER A 169 0.73 -1.54 4.28
C SER A 169 0.49 -1.92 2.81
N TYR A 170 -0.44 -2.83 2.54
CA TYR A 170 -0.86 -3.19 1.18
C TYR A 170 -1.97 -2.27 0.67
N LEU A 171 -2.92 -1.86 1.52
CA LEU A 171 -4.01 -0.95 1.11
C LEU A 171 -3.50 0.41 0.64
N LEU A 172 -2.39 0.91 1.19
CA LEU A 172 -1.74 2.16 0.79
C LEU A 172 -1.17 2.12 -0.64
N ILE A 173 -1.03 0.94 -1.25
CA ILE A 173 -0.37 0.79 -2.56
C ILE A 173 -1.19 1.43 -3.68
N GLN A 174 -2.50 1.25 -3.61
CA GLN A 174 -3.43 1.84 -4.57
C GLN A 174 -3.33 3.37 -4.57
N GLN A 175 -2.99 3.99 -3.44
CA GLN A 175 -2.85 5.44 -3.34
C GLN A 175 -1.62 5.97 -4.07
N TYR A 176 -0.47 5.29 -3.98
CA TYR A 176 0.77 5.80 -4.59
C TYR A 176 0.96 5.37 -6.05
N ILE A 177 0.33 4.26 -6.48
CA ILE A 177 0.35 3.82 -7.88
C ILE A 177 -0.57 4.70 -8.73
N ASN A 178 -1.72 5.14 -8.17
CA ASN A 178 -2.64 6.00 -8.89
C ASN A 178 -1.99 7.36 -9.22
N THR A 179 -1.87 7.67 -10.52
CA THR A 179 -1.29 8.93 -11.02
C THR A 179 -2.21 10.13 -10.86
N ASP A 180 -3.51 9.88 -10.69
CA ASP A 180 -4.53 10.93 -10.52
C ASP A 180 -4.50 11.50 -9.09
N ASN A 181 -3.87 10.78 -8.15
CA ASN A 181 -3.67 11.27 -6.78
C ASN A 181 -2.58 12.35 -6.72
N PRO A 182 -2.73 13.36 -5.84
CA PRO A 182 -1.71 14.38 -5.66
C PRO A 182 -0.38 13.79 -5.21
N LEU A 183 0.73 14.43 -5.58
CA LEU A 183 2.08 13.97 -5.26
C LEU A 183 2.25 13.72 -3.76
N GLU A 184 1.71 14.64 -2.94
CA GLU A 184 1.78 14.57 -1.49
C GLU A 184 1.12 13.29 -0.96
N GLN A 185 -0.03 12.89 -1.50
CA GLN A 185 -0.68 11.63 -1.13
C GLN A 185 0.17 10.42 -1.51
N ARG A 186 0.71 10.42 -2.73
CA ARG A 186 1.49 9.29 -3.24
C ARG A 186 2.77 9.09 -2.42
N GLU A 187 3.43 10.18 -2.02
CA GLU A 187 4.60 10.14 -1.14
C GLU A 187 4.25 9.68 0.27
N ALA A 188 3.18 10.21 0.86
CA ALA A 188 2.68 9.81 2.18
C ALA A 188 2.45 8.30 2.24
N ALA A 189 1.68 7.79 1.26
CA ALA A 189 1.30 6.39 1.20
C ALA A 189 2.50 5.47 0.94
N ARG A 190 3.44 5.87 0.08
CA ARG A 190 4.67 5.11 -0.19
C ARG A 190 5.55 5.03 1.05
N SER A 191 5.75 6.15 1.73
CA SER A 191 6.58 6.23 2.95
C SER A 191 6.00 5.37 4.07
N LEU A 192 4.70 5.51 4.35
CA LEU A 192 4.01 4.75 5.38
C LEU A 192 3.96 3.24 5.05
N SER A 193 3.68 2.86 3.80
CA SER A 193 3.67 1.45 3.37
C SER A 193 5.03 0.78 3.62
N ARG A 194 6.14 1.43 3.25
CA ARG A 194 7.51 0.94 3.49
C ARG A 194 7.79 0.78 4.98
N LYS A 195 7.50 1.82 5.77
CA LYS A 195 7.71 1.82 7.23
C LYS A 195 6.96 0.69 7.93
N LEU A 196 5.69 0.46 7.58
CA LEU A 196 4.88 -0.62 8.15
C LEU A 196 5.43 -2.02 7.79
N LYS A 197 5.90 -2.21 6.55
CA LYS A 197 6.52 -3.48 6.13
C LYS A 197 7.83 -3.75 6.84
N ASP A 198 8.66 -2.72 7.02
CA ASP A 198 9.94 -2.88 7.72
C ASP A 198 9.75 -3.09 9.23
N GLN A 199 8.78 -2.40 9.84
CA GLN A 199 8.36 -2.68 11.21
C GLN A 199 7.90 -4.13 11.36
N TYR A 200 7.04 -4.62 10.46
CA TYR A 200 6.60 -6.02 10.49
C TYR A 200 7.77 -7.01 10.42
N LYS A 201 8.74 -6.78 9.52
CA LYS A 201 9.95 -7.63 9.41
C LYS A 201 10.76 -7.63 10.71
N MET A 202 10.97 -6.45 11.30
CA MET A 202 11.71 -6.31 12.56
C MET A 202 10.99 -7.00 13.71
N ASP A 203 9.68 -6.79 13.84
CA ASP A 203 8.84 -7.43 14.85
C ASP A 203 8.85 -8.96 14.70
N LEU A 204 8.80 -9.46 13.46
CA LEU A 204 8.89 -10.89 13.17
C LEU A 204 10.26 -11.46 13.56
N ALA A 205 11.35 -10.77 13.22
CA ALA A 205 12.70 -11.18 13.59
C ALA A 205 12.89 -11.20 15.11
N MET A 206 12.45 -10.16 15.81
CA MET A 206 12.48 -10.08 17.27
C MET A 206 11.65 -11.18 17.92
N TYR A 207 10.43 -11.40 17.42
CA TYR A 207 9.57 -12.49 17.90
C TYR A 207 10.26 -13.85 17.74
N THR A 208 10.84 -14.14 16.56
CA THR A 208 11.54 -15.43 16.33
C THR A 208 12.79 -15.63 17.18
N ALA A 209 13.57 -14.58 17.45
CA ALA A 209 14.80 -14.66 18.23
C ALA A 209 14.53 -14.88 19.73
N HIS A 210 13.47 -14.28 20.26
CA HIS A 210 13.16 -14.31 21.69
C HIS A 210 12.14 -15.39 22.07
N SER A 211 11.29 -15.84 21.15
CA SER A 211 10.23 -16.80 21.45
C SER A 211 10.70 -18.18 21.92
N GLN A 212 11.97 -18.50 21.67
CA GLN A 212 12.55 -19.80 21.98
C GLN A 212 13.49 -19.77 23.21
N ASN A 213 13.66 -18.59 23.84
CA ASN A 213 14.52 -18.38 25.02
C ASN A 213 13.72 -18.30 26.34
N PHE A 214 12.43 -18.64 26.34
CA PHE A 214 11.57 -18.56 27.53
C PHE A 214 11.78 -19.75 28.49
N THR A 215 12.98 -19.86 29.07
CA THR A 215 13.24 -20.71 30.25
C THR A 215 13.21 -19.93 31.56
N ASN A 216 13.11 -18.60 31.53
CA ASN A 216 13.00 -17.75 32.72
C ASN A 216 11.61 -17.08 32.79
N SER A 217 10.86 -17.41 33.83
CA SER A 217 9.44 -17.08 34.07
C SER A 217 9.10 -15.59 34.25
N ASN A 218 10.07 -14.66 34.17
CA ASN A 218 9.88 -13.24 34.50
C ASN A 218 10.03 -12.26 33.32
N GLN A 219 10.22 -12.72 32.08
CA GLN A 219 10.26 -11.83 30.91
C GLN A 219 8.88 -11.71 30.24
N LYS A 220 8.40 -10.48 30.07
CA LYS A 220 7.15 -10.18 29.32
C LYS A 220 7.18 -10.92 27.98
N ARG A 221 6.20 -11.81 27.76
CA ARG A 221 6.03 -12.52 26.48
C ARG A 221 5.93 -11.48 25.37
N LEU A 222 6.87 -11.50 24.41
CA LEU A 222 6.76 -10.65 23.22
C LEU A 222 5.46 -10.96 22.49
N LYS A 223 4.77 -9.91 22.03
CA LYS A 223 3.52 -10.04 21.26
C LYS A 223 3.85 -10.65 19.90
N ASN A 224 3.11 -11.69 19.52
CA ASN A 224 3.24 -12.29 18.19
C ASN A 224 2.71 -11.30 17.13
N PRO A 225 3.52 -10.93 16.12
CA PRO A 225 3.10 -10.02 15.05
C PRO A 225 2.12 -10.65 14.06
N THR A 226 1.89 -11.97 14.12
CA THR A 226 0.98 -12.72 13.23
C THR A 226 -0.32 -13.12 13.93
N VAL A 227 -1.38 -13.39 13.15
CA VAL A 227 -2.63 -14.01 13.66
C VAL A 227 -2.46 -15.53 13.90
N LEU A 228 -1.41 -16.14 13.32
CA LEU A 228 -1.17 -17.58 13.35
C LEU A 228 -0.79 -18.15 14.73
N GLY A 229 -0.59 -17.31 15.74
CA GLY A 229 -0.16 -17.74 17.07
C GLY A 229 1.13 -18.56 16.99
N ASP A 230 1.24 -19.61 17.81
CA ASP A 230 2.41 -20.48 17.84
C ASP A 230 2.65 -21.23 16.51
N GLY A 231 1.61 -21.30 15.64
CA GLY A 231 1.73 -21.81 14.27
C GLY A 231 2.69 -21.01 13.39
N ALA A 232 2.94 -19.73 13.72
CA ALA A 232 3.90 -18.89 13.02
C ALA A 232 5.33 -19.47 13.09
N LEU A 233 5.76 -19.96 14.25
CA LEU A 233 7.11 -20.53 14.41
C LEU A 233 7.25 -21.83 13.61
N ARG A 234 6.23 -22.69 13.62
CA ARG A 234 6.20 -23.90 12.79
C ARG A 234 6.26 -23.58 11.30
N LEU A 235 5.51 -22.56 10.87
CA LEU A 235 5.53 -22.08 9.49
C LEU A 235 6.93 -21.58 9.10
N ILE A 236 7.53 -20.72 9.90
CA ILE A 236 8.88 -20.18 9.66
C ILE A 236 9.89 -21.32 9.60
N LYS A 237 9.86 -22.25 10.55
CA LYS A 237 10.71 -23.45 10.54
C LYS A 237 10.50 -24.28 9.28
N ALA A 238 9.25 -24.52 8.86
CA ALA A 238 8.95 -25.28 7.65
C ALA A 238 9.46 -24.57 6.37
N ILE A 239 9.35 -23.25 6.29
CA ILE A 239 9.86 -22.46 5.16
C ILE A 239 11.39 -22.48 5.13
N VAL A 240 12.04 -22.24 6.28
CA VAL A 240 13.52 -22.22 6.37
C VAL A 240 14.10 -23.61 6.17
N ALA A 241 13.49 -24.68 6.69
CA ALA A 241 13.93 -26.05 6.46
C ALA A 241 13.82 -26.46 4.98
N ARG A 242 12.81 -25.93 4.27
CA ARG A 242 12.66 -26.11 2.82
C ARG A 242 13.70 -25.36 1.98
N LYS A 243 14.55 -24.50 2.57
CA LYS A 243 15.67 -23.87 1.83
C LYS A 243 16.64 -24.89 1.21
N GLY A 244 16.66 -26.16 1.64
CA GLY A 244 17.32 -27.27 0.94
C GLY A 244 18.76 -26.97 0.47
N GLN A 245 19.21 -27.66 -0.59
CA GLN A 245 20.52 -27.41 -1.22
C GLN A 245 20.57 -26.09 -2.02
N TYR A 246 19.43 -25.53 -2.42
CA TYR A 246 19.32 -24.29 -3.18
C TYR A 246 18.23 -23.39 -2.63
N SER A 247 18.59 -22.15 -2.30
CA SER A 247 17.59 -21.13 -1.94
C SER A 247 16.66 -20.84 -3.13
N TYR A 248 15.42 -20.37 -2.90
CA TYR A 248 14.55 -19.95 -4.00
C TYR A 248 15.20 -18.87 -4.89
N LYS A 249 16.10 -18.03 -4.33
CA LYS A 249 16.90 -17.06 -5.09
C LYS A 249 17.87 -17.75 -6.04
N SER A 250 18.56 -18.78 -5.56
CA SER A 250 19.46 -19.60 -6.37
C SER A 250 18.71 -20.33 -7.49
N LEU A 251 17.53 -20.90 -7.19
CA LEU A 251 16.68 -21.54 -8.19
C LEU A 251 16.17 -20.55 -9.26
N ALA A 252 15.78 -19.34 -8.86
CA ALA A 252 15.38 -18.30 -9.80
C ALA A 252 16.55 -17.85 -10.69
N SER A 253 17.75 -17.71 -10.12
CA SER A 253 18.95 -17.33 -10.89
C SER A 253 19.31 -18.40 -11.93
N LEU A 254 19.31 -19.67 -11.51
CA LEU A 254 19.53 -20.81 -12.42
C LEU A 254 18.48 -20.86 -13.52
N PHE A 255 17.20 -20.64 -13.19
CA PHE A 255 16.14 -20.58 -14.19
C PHE A 255 16.37 -19.45 -15.18
N LEU A 256 16.74 -18.25 -14.71
CA LEU A 256 17.02 -17.10 -15.56
C LEU A 256 18.20 -17.34 -16.51
N GLU A 257 19.24 -18.03 -16.06
CA GLU A 257 20.37 -18.46 -16.91
C GLU A 257 19.91 -19.47 -17.98
N GLN A 258 19.07 -20.43 -17.62
CA GLN A 258 18.57 -21.47 -18.54
C GLN A 258 17.64 -20.94 -19.64
N VAL A 259 16.98 -19.80 -19.42
CA VAL A 259 16.00 -19.26 -20.36
C VAL A 259 16.54 -18.14 -21.26
N GLN A 260 17.80 -17.71 -21.12
CA GLN A 260 18.33 -16.56 -21.88
C GLN A 260 18.27 -16.76 -23.40
N ASP A 261 18.59 -17.97 -23.86
CA ASP A 261 18.66 -18.30 -25.30
C ASP A 261 17.35 -18.90 -25.84
N LEU A 262 16.29 -18.94 -25.03
CA LEU A 262 15.02 -19.48 -25.46
C LEU A 262 14.19 -18.45 -26.22
N ASN A 263 13.37 -18.93 -27.15
CA ASN A 263 12.27 -18.14 -27.68
C ASN A 263 11.13 -18.03 -26.66
N TYR A 264 10.30 -17.01 -26.82
CA TYR A 264 9.20 -16.72 -25.91
C TYR A 264 8.22 -17.90 -25.75
N GLY A 265 7.92 -18.63 -26.83
CA GLY A 265 7.05 -19.81 -26.78
C GLY A 265 7.57 -20.92 -25.86
N SER A 266 8.89 -21.15 -25.89
CA SER A 266 9.58 -22.13 -25.04
C SER A 266 9.70 -21.63 -23.61
N PHE A 267 9.97 -20.33 -23.42
CA PHE A 267 9.97 -19.71 -22.09
C PHE A 267 8.66 -19.92 -21.34
N LYS A 268 7.52 -19.73 -22.00
CA LYS A 268 6.20 -19.95 -21.39
C LYS A 268 6.05 -21.36 -20.81
N LYS A 269 6.54 -22.39 -21.52
CA LYS A 269 6.53 -23.78 -21.07
C LYS A 269 7.50 -23.99 -19.90
N SER A 270 8.73 -23.51 -20.03
CA SER A 270 9.75 -23.60 -18.98
C SER A 270 9.33 -22.89 -17.69
N LEU A 271 8.61 -21.77 -17.79
CA LEU A 271 8.08 -21.04 -16.65
C LEU A 271 7.09 -21.89 -15.84
N ILE A 272 6.18 -22.61 -16.51
CA ILE A 272 5.23 -23.51 -15.84
C ILE A 272 5.97 -24.65 -15.12
N GLU A 273 6.98 -25.24 -15.76
CA GLU A 273 7.81 -26.29 -15.16
C GLU A 273 8.56 -25.77 -13.92
N TYR A 274 9.16 -24.58 -14.01
CA TYR A 274 9.84 -23.94 -12.90
C TYR A 274 8.90 -23.66 -11.70
N LEU A 275 7.69 -23.15 -11.98
CA LEU A 275 6.71 -22.87 -10.93
C LEU A 275 6.27 -24.15 -10.22
N THR A 276 6.03 -25.22 -10.99
CA THR A 276 5.59 -26.51 -10.46
C THR A 276 6.72 -27.39 -9.91
N TYR A 277 7.98 -27.02 -10.13
CA TYR A 277 9.14 -27.69 -9.57
C TYR A 277 9.08 -27.75 -8.04
N SER A 278 9.31 -28.94 -7.47
CA SER A 278 9.26 -29.23 -6.02
C SER A 278 7.88 -29.17 -5.34
N VAL A 279 6.79 -29.09 -6.11
CA VAL A 279 5.42 -29.21 -5.56
C VAL A 279 5.10 -30.70 -5.35
N LYS A 280 4.75 -31.08 -4.12
CA LYS A 280 4.58 -32.49 -3.71
C LYS A 280 3.24 -33.14 -4.12
N HIS A 281 2.26 -32.35 -4.57
CA HIS A 281 0.90 -32.84 -4.86
C HIS A 281 0.67 -32.95 -6.38
N PRO A 282 0.68 -34.17 -6.96
CA PRO A 282 0.58 -34.36 -8.41
C PRO A 282 -0.70 -33.79 -9.03
N ASP A 283 -1.84 -33.89 -8.33
CA ASP A 283 -3.13 -33.39 -8.83
C ASP A 283 -3.14 -31.87 -8.95
N VAL A 284 -2.54 -31.18 -7.96
CA VAL A 284 -2.38 -29.73 -7.97
C VAL A 284 -1.45 -29.31 -9.10
N VAL A 285 -0.33 -30.02 -9.28
CA VAL A 285 0.60 -29.79 -10.39
C VAL A 285 -0.10 -29.94 -11.73
N LYS A 286 -0.85 -31.03 -11.94
CA LYS A 286 -1.61 -31.26 -13.18
C LYS A 286 -2.59 -30.13 -13.46
N THR A 287 -3.30 -29.68 -12.43
CA THR A 287 -4.28 -28.59 -12.54
C THR A 287 -3.61 -27.26 -12.87
N LEU A 288 -2.50 -26.93 -12.20
CA LEU A 288 -1.69 -25.74 -12.48
C LEU A 288 -1.13 -25.75 -13.90
N LYS A 289 -0.51 -26.87 -14.32
CA LYS A 289 0.04 -27.02 -15.67
C LYS A 289 -1.03 -26.86 -16.74
N HIS A 290 -2.22 -27.42 -16.52
CA HIS A 290 -3.33 -27.31 -17.46
C HIS A 290 -3.85 -25.86 -17.58
N ASN A 291 -4.22 -25.24 -16.46
CA ASN A 291 -4.82 -23.91 -16.47
C ASN A 291 -3.82 -22.82 -16.92
N LEU A 292 -2.61 -22.83 -16.37
CA LEU A 292 -1.57 -21.89 -16.77
C LEU A 292 -1.10 -22.17 -18.20
N GLY A 293 -1.02 -23.44 -18.61
CA GLY A 293 -0.68 -23.84 -19.98
C GLY A 293 -1.66 -23.29 -21.01
N GLN A 294 -2.97 -23.43 -20.77
CA GLN A 294 -4.00 -22.87 -21.64
C GLN A 294 -3.87 -21.35 -21.74
N LYS A 295 -3.81 -20.65 -20.59
CA LYS A 295 -3.72 -19.18 -20.57
C LYS A 295 -2.43 -18.65 -21.20
N LEU A 296 -1.28 -19.22 -20.88
CA LEU A 296 -0.01 -18.78 -21.42
C LEU A 296 0.15 -19.12 -22.90
N SER A 297 -0.39 -20.25 -23.37
CA SER A 297 -0.31 -20.61 -24.80
C SER A 297 -0.89 -19.54 -25.73
N GLN A 298 -1.93 -18.84 -25.27
CA GLN A 298 -2.61 -17.78 -26.03
C GLN A 298 -2.02 -16.38 -25.78
N LEU A 299 -1.08 -16.24 -24.84
CA LEU A 299 -0.55 -14.95 -24.43
C LEU A 299 0.58 -14.51 -25.37
N TYR A 300 0.38 -13.38 -26.06
CA TYR A 300 1.37 -12.74 -26.94
C TYR A 300 1.95 -13.70 -27.99
N VAL A 301 1.10 -14.40 -28.74
CA VAL A 301 1.50 -15.46 -29.70
C VAL A 301 2.36 -14.88 -30.82
N GLU A 302 2.13 -13.63 -31.19
CA GLU A 302 2.92 -12.87 -32.16
C GLU A 302 4.41 -12.82 -31.81
N HIS A 303 4.74 -12.89 -30.51
CA HIS A 303 6.11 -12.83 -30.02
C HIS A 303 6.73 -14.21 -29.77
N ASP A 304 6.04 -15.33 -30.08
CA ASP A 304 6.51 -16.68 -29.71
C ASP A 304 7.88 -17.06 -30.26
N ARG A 305 8.27 -16.46 -31.39
CA ARG A 305 9.56 -16.70 -32.06
C ARG A 305 10.63 -15.69 -31.63
N ASP A 306 10.24 -14.63 -30.94
CA ASP A 306 11.15 -13.57 -30.52
C ASP A 306 11.97 -14.02 -29.31
N PRO A 307 13.19 -13.45 -29.13
CA PRO A 307 13.94 -13.62 -27.90
C PRO A 307 13.21 -12.97 -26.72
N ILE A 308 13.44 -13.48 -25.51
CA ILE A 308 12.78 -12.99 -24.32
C ILE A 308 13.43 -11.69 -23.86
N ASP A 309 12.70 -10.58 -23.98
CA ASP A 309 13.11 -9.32 -23.38
C ASP A 309 12.57 -9.16 -21.94
N PRO A 310 13.16 -8.27 -21.12
CA PRO A 310 12.71 -8.03 -19.75
C PRO A 310 11.25 -7.55 -19.62
N SER A 311 10.73 -6.82 -20.61
CA SER A 311 9.35 -6.33 -20.65
C SER A 311 8.36 -7.47 -20.95
N LEU A 312 8.65 -8.34 -21.91
CA LEU A 312 7.87 -9.56 -22.15
C LEU A 312 7.84 -10.44 -20.90
N ARG A 313 8.99 -10.67 -20.26
CA ARG A 313 9.08 -11.39 -19.00
C ARG A 313 8.20 -10.77 -17.91
N LEU A 314 8.30 -9.45 -17.71
CA LEU A 314 7.48 -8.71 -16.73
C LEU A 314 5.98 -8.87 -17.01
N ARG A 315 5.55 -8.64 -18.26
CA ARG A 315 4.15 -8.76 -18.65
C ARG A 315 3.63 -10.19 -18.44
N THR A 316 4.39 -11.20 -18.83
CA THR A 316 4.03 -12.61 -18.62
C THR A 316 3.93 -12.94 -17.13
N CYS A 317 4.90 -12.52 -16.31
CA CYS A 317 4.86 -12.71 -14.86
C CYS A 317 3.62 -12.04 -14.23
N ASN A 318 3.27 -10.82 -14.64
CA ASN A 318 2.06 -10.13 -14.17
C ASN A 318 0.78 -10.89 -14.56
N ARG A 319 0.72 -11.49 -15.76
CA ARG A 319 -0.43 -12.32 -16.17
C ARG A 319 -0.52 -13.64 -15.43
N VAL A 320 0.59 -14.22 -15.03
CA VAL A 320 0.58 -15.39 -14.14
C VAL A 320 0.08 -14.99 -12.74
N ILE A 321 0.47 -13.81 -12.24
CA ILE A 321 -0.07 -13.27 -10.98
C ILE A 321 -1.59 -13.10 -11.09
N ASP A 322 -2.11 -12.50 -12.17
CA ASP A 322 -3.56 -12.36 -12.39
C ASP A 322 -4.26 -13.73 -12.34
N ALA A 323 -3.72 -14.72 -13.05
CA ALA A 323 -4.27 -16.08 -13.08
C ALA A 323 -4.26 -16.79 -11.71
N LEU A 324 -3.33 -16.43 -10.81
CA LEU A 324 -3.21 -17.01 -9.48
C LEU A 324 -3.94 -16.20 -8.40
N MET A 325 -4.29 -14.94 -8.67
CA MET A 325 -4.83 -13.98 -7.70
C MET A 325 -6.19 -13.47 -8.16
N THR A 326 -6.23 -12.43 -9.01
CA THR A 326 -7.46 -11.77 -9.47
C THR A 326 -7.38 -11.47 -10.97
N GLU A 327 -8.11 -12.23 -11.79
CA GLU A 327 -8.01 -12.13 -13.27
C GLU A 327 -8.71 -10.89 -13.83
N ASP A 328 -9.85 -10.55 -13.27
CA ASP A 328 -10.66 -9.37 -13.59
C ASP A 328 -10.30 -8.17 -12.70
N GLN A 329 -9.26 -8.31 -11.86
CA GLN A 329 -8.81 -7.32 -10.86
C GLN A 329 -9.87 -6.97 -9.80
N ARG A 330 -10.94 -7.75 -9.71
CA ARG A 330 -12.09 -7.49 -8.83
C ARG A 330 -12.45 -8.71 -8.00
N SER A 331 -12.50 -9.88 -8.61
CA SER A 331 -12.87 -11.15 -7.99
C SER A 331 -11.67 -12.12 -7.95
N PRO A 332 -11.65 -13.03 -6.97
CA PRO A 332 -10.63 -14.07 -6.88
C PRO A 332 -10.68 -14.97 -8.13
N SER A 333 -9.51 -15.28 -8.66
CA SER A 333 -9.39 -16.23 -9.77
C SER A 333 -9.86 -17.64 -9.35
N PRO A 334 -10.27 -18.48 -10.31
CA PRO A 334 -10.62 -19.86 -10.02
C PRO A 334 -9.45 -20.65 -9.39
N LEU A 335 -8.21 -20.37 -9.81
CA LEU A 335 -7.03 -20.99 -9.24
C LEU A 335 -6.76 -20.52 -7.81
N PHE A 336 -6.98 -19.24 -7.51
CA PHE A 336 -6.88 -18.71 -6.14
C PHE A 336 -7.80 -19.48 -5.20
N THR A 337 -9.08 -19.58 -5.58
CA THR A 337 -10.11 -20.27 -4.79
C THR A 337 -9.80 -21.76 -4.64
N LEU A 338 -9.40 -22.43 -5.72
CA LEU A 338 -9.04 -23.85 -5.71
C LEU A 338 -7.84 -24.16 -4.80
N LEU A 339 -6.77 -23.36 -4.90
CA LEU A 339 -5.57 -23.56 -4.10
C LEU A 339 -5.86 -23.35 -2.61
N LEU A 340 -6.68 -22.36 -2.28
CA LEU A 340 -7.03 -22.08 -0.89
C LEU A 340 -8.05 -23.06 -0.31
N SER A 341 -8.97 -23.60 -1.12
CA SER A 341 -9.86 -24.67 -0.67
C SER A 341 -9.12 -25.96 -0.30
N GLN A 342 -7.92 -26.16 -0.85
CA GLN A 342 -7.05 -27.29 -0.55
C GLN A 342 -6.05 -26.98 0.59
N SER A 343 -6.28 -25.91 1.37
CA SER A 343 -5.41 -25.47 2.49
C SER A 343 -3.97 -25.19 2.08
N SER A 344 -3.74 -24.82 0.82
CA SER A 344 -2.40 -24.68 0.24
C SER A 344 -1.88 -23.23 0.26
N SER A 345 -2.21 -22.44 1.28
CA SER A 345 -1.76 -21.04 1.43
C SER A 345 -0.25 -20.87 1.28
N ILE A 346 0.52 -21.83 1.82
CA ILE A 346 1.99 -21.85 1.70
C ILE A 346 2.42 -22.10 0.25
N LEU A 347 1.75 -22.99 -0.46
CA LEU A 347 2.05 -23.28 -1.86
C LEU A 347 1.81 -22.04 -2.72
N LEU A 348 0.65 -21.40 -2.57
CA LEU A 348 0.33 -20.17 -3.30
C LEU A 348 1.36 -19.07 -2.99
N ALA A 349 1.70 -18.84 -1.72
CA ALA A 349 2.70 -17.86 -1.34
C ALA A 349 4.09 -18.16 -1.94
N ILE A 350 4.51 -19.43 -1.99
CA ILE A 350 5.78 -19.84 -2.63
C ILE A 350 5.72 -19.64 -4.15
N LEU A 351 4.60 -19.95 -4.81
CA LEU A 351 4.43 -19.71 -6.25
C LEU A 351 4.57 -18.22 -6.58
N LEU A 352 3.92 -17.37 -5.80
CA LEU A 352 4.01 -15.91 -5.96
C LEU A 352 5.43 -15.40 -5.71
N LEU A 353 6.11 -15.92 -4.68
CA LEU A 353 7.51 -15.61 -4.41
C LEU A 353 8.41 -16.00 -5.59
N LYS A 354 8.25 -17.21 -6.14
CA LYS A 354 9.00 -17.67 -7.32
C LYS A 354 8.83 -16.71 -8.50
N ILE A 355 7.61 -16.23 -8.76
CA ILE A 355 7.34 -15.26 -9.83
C ILE A 355 8.09 -13.95 -9.60
N VAL A 356 8.03 -13.41 -8.38
CA VAL A 356 8.73 -12.16 -8.02
C VAL A 356 10.26 -12.32 -8.11
N LEU A 357 10.80 -13.50 -7.80
CA LEU A 357 12.24 -13.75 -7.94
C LEU A 357 12.69 -13.84 -9.40
N VAL A 358 11.82 -14.26 -10.32
CA VAL A 358 12.07 -14.23 -11.77
C VAL A 358 11.95 -12.81 -12.34
N SER A 359 11.00 -12.03 -11.83
CA SER A 359 10.76 -10.64 -12.25
C SER A 359 10.57 -9.75 -11.01
N ARG A 360 11.67 -9.15 -10.52
CA ARG A 360 11.63 -8.25 -9.35
C ARG A 360 10.63 -7.09 -9.56
N SER A 361 10.53 -6.59 -10.78
CA SER A 361 9.59 -5.52 -11.17
C SER A 361 8.11 -5.91 -11.00
N SER A 362 7.79 -7.20 -11.00
CA SER A 362 6.43 -7.70 -10.75
C SER A 362 6.00 -7.61 -9.28
N HIS A 363 6.92 -7.28 -8.36
CA HIS A 363 6.61 -7.20 -6.93
C HIS A 363 5.53 -6.16 -6.64
N HIS A 364 5.68 -4.92 -7.12
CA HIS A 364 4.69 -3.86 -6.92
C HIS A 364 3.31 -4.24 -7.49
N TYR A 365 3.30 -4.93 -8.63
CA TYR A 365 2.07 -5.43 -9.24
C TYR A 365 1.38 -6.48 -8.36
N LEU A 366 2.14 -7.44 -7.83
CA LEU A 366 1.63 -8.42 -6.89
C LEU A 366 1.02 -7.76 -5.65
N GLU A 367 1.70 -6.79 -5.08
CA GLU A 367 1.20 -6.11 -3.89
C GLU A 367 -0.09 -5.30 -4.17
N ALA A 368 -0.23 -4.74 -5.38
CA ALA A 368 -1.48 -4.11 -5.81
C ALA A 368 -2.63 -5.13 -5.90
N ARG A 369 -2.37 -6.33 -6.43
CA ARG A 369 -3.36 -7.43 -6.47
C ARG A 369 -3.74 -7.94 -5.09
N ILE A 370 -2.80 -7.95 -4.13
CA ILE A 370 -3.10 -8.22 -2.71
C ILE A 370 -4.05 -7.15 -2.15
N ALA A 371 -3.84 -5.87 -2.46
CA ALA A 371 -4.74 -4.80 -2.04
C ALA A 371 -6.15 -4.95 -2.63
N ASP A 372 -6.27 -5.32 -3.91
CA ASP A 372 -7.56 -5.59 -4.56
C ASP A 372 -8.30 -6.76 -3.89
N LEU A 373 -7.56 -7.81 -3.56
CA LEU A 373 -8.09 -8.97 -2.85
C LEU A 373 -8.61 -8.58 -1.45
N ILE A 374 -7.85 -7.79 -0.69
CA ILE A 374 -8.28 -7.32 0.64
C ILE A 374 -9.57 -6.52 0.52
N ARG A 375 -9.65 -5.59 -0.44
CA ARG A 375 -10.87 -4.79 -0.70
C ARG A 375 -12.06 -5.66 -1.07
N TYR A 376 -11.85 -6.69 -1.89
CA TYR A 376 -12.91 -7.65 -2.23
C TYR A 376 -13.42 -8.45 -1.03
N TYR A 377 -12.56 -8.76 -0.05
CA TYR A 377 -12.98 -9.50 1.14
C TYR A 377 -13.49 -8.62 2.29
N ASP A 378 -13.18 -7.33 2.29
CA ASP A 378 -13.62 -6.37 3.32
C ASP A 378 -15.16 -6.25 3.41
N GLN A 379 -15.85 -6.51 2.30
CA GLN A 379 -17.33 -6.55 2.24
C GLN A 379 -17.97 -7.76 2.93
N PHE A 380 -17.19 -8.77 3.34
CA PHE A 380 -17.70 -9.97 4.02
C PHE A 380 -17.34 -9.97 5.52
N PRO A 381 -18.15 -10.64 6.37
CA PRO A 381 -17.81 -10.82 7.79
C PRO A 381 -16.46 -11.52 7.97
N SER A 382 -15.71 -11.12 9.01
CA SER A 382 -14.38 -11.66 9.29
C SER A 382 -14.34 -13.18 9.42
N GLU A 383 -15.41 -13.78 9.97
CA GLU A 383 -15.54 -15.24 10.14
C GLU A 383 -15.49 -16.00 8.81
N GLN A 384 -16.01 -15.40 7.74
CA GLN A 384 -16.03 -15.98 6.40
C GLN A 384 -14.69 -15.77 5.66
N CYS A 385 -13.86 -14.84 6.16
CA CYS A 385 -12.59 -14.45 5.54
C CYS A 385 -11.37 -15.19 6.12
N ASN A 386 -11.56 -16.10 7.08
CA ASN A 386 -10.47 -16.77 7.81
C ASN A 386 -9.41 -17.43 6.90
N TRP A 387 -9.83 -18.04 5.79
CA TRP A 387 -8.92 -18.68 4.85
C TRP A 387 -8.07 -17.67 4.06
N VAL A 388 -8.62 -16.50 3.72
CA VAL A 388 -7.89 -15.38 3.10
C VAL A 388 -6.94 -14.76 4.11
N ILE A 389 -7.41 -14.51 5.34
CA ILE A 389 -6.59 -13.98 6.43
C ILE A 389 -5.39 -14.89 6.65
N ASN A 390 -5.62 -16.21 6.76
CA ASN A 390 -4.53 -17.19 6.88
C ASN A 390 -3.56 -17.13 5.67
N PHE A 391 -4.07 -16.98 4.46
CA PHE A 391 -3.22 -16.78 3.28
C PHE A 391 -2.38 -15.50 3.37
N LEU A 392 -2.97 -14.37 3.73
CA LEU A 392 -2.26 -13.09 3.85
C LEU A 392 -1.17 -13.15 4.94
N GLU A 393 -1.42 -13.81 6.07
CA GLU A 393 -0.43 -14.04 7.12
C GLU A 393 0.72 -14.91 6.61
N VAL A 394 0.41 -16.03 5.95
CA VAL A 394 1.42 -16.92 5.37
C VAL A 394 2.23 -16.18 4.30
N PHE A 395 1.58 -15.39 3.45
CA PHE A 395 2.19 -14.57 2.43
C PHE A 395 3.18 -13.57 3.04
N GLN A 396 2.75 -12.80 4.04
CA GLN A 396 3.61 -11.84 4.74
C GLN A 396 4.85 -12.52 5.35
N VAL A 397 4.67 -13.68 6.01
CA VAL A 397 5.79 -14.44 6.59
C VAL A 397 6.75 -14.95 5.52
N VAL A 398 6.24 -15.55 4.44
CA VAL A 398 7.06 -16.06 3.32
C VAL A 398 7.88 -14.93 2.70
N PHE A 399 7.26 -13.80 2.41
CA PHE A 399 7.97 -12.66 1.82
C PHE A 399 8.97 -12.04 2.82
N ALA A 400 8.62 -11.91 4.10
CA ALA A 400 9.54 -11.40 5.12
C ALA A 400 10.81 -12.26 5.25
N ILE A 401 10.68 -13.59 5.24
CA ILE A 401 11.82 -14.52 5.34
C ILE A 401 12.73 -14.46 4.10
N HIS A 402 12.17 -14.20 2.93
CA HIS A 402 12.90 -14.24 1.66
C HIS A 402 13.37 -12.87 1.15
N THR A 403 12.92 -11.77 1.76
CA THR A 403 13.44 -10.41 1.50
C THR A 403 14.87 -10.21 2.03
N ASP A 404 15.65 -9.34 1.38
CA ASP A 404 17.12 -9.24 1.50
C ASP A 404 17.66 -8.75 2.85
N ASN A 405 16.82 -8.26 3.77
CA ASN A 405 17.29 -7.53 4.95
C ASN A 405 17.52 -8.40 6.19
N ILE A 406 16.91 -9.59 6.25
CA ILE A 406 16.95 -10.46 7.43
C ILE A 406 17.19 -11.92 7.02
N GLU A 407 18.30 -12.49 7.48
CA GLU A 407 18.60 -13.91 7.29
C GLU A 407 18.00 -14.75 8.41
N TYR A 408 17.22 -15.75 8.02
CA TYR A 408 16.69 -16.78 8.91
C TYR A 408 17.38 -18.12 8.65
N ASN A 409 17.95 -18.70 9.71
CA ASN A 409 18.64 -19.99 9.73
C ASN A 409 18.10 -20.89 10.84
N LEU A 410 18.18 -22.21 10.64
CA LEU A 410 17.82 -23.20 11.67
C LEU A 410 19.06 -23.78 12.32
N ILE A 411 19.06 -23.83 13.65
CA ILE A 411 20.11 -24.43 14.47
C ILE A 411 19.51 -25.64 15.19
N SER A 412 20.00 -26.84 14.90
CA SER A 412 19.61 -28.05 15.64
C SER A 412 20.42 -28.15 16.95
N PRO A 413 19.78 -28.44 18.10
CA PRO A 413 20.47 -28.63 19.38
C PRO A 413 21.42 -29.85 19.39
N GLU A 414 21.27 -30.81 18.48
CA GLU A 414 22.07 -32.05 18.42
C GLU A 414 23.38 -31.92 17.62
N ARG A 415 23.71 -30.72 17.12
CA ARG A 415 24.93 -30.47 16.33
C ARG A 415 26.23 -30.38 17.14
N GLN A 416 26.26 -30.87 18.38
CA GLN A 416 27.52 -31.10 19.09
C GLN A 416 27.94 -32.55 18.86
N ASN A 417 28.94 -32.74 17.99
CA ASN A 417 29.56 -34.02 17.59
C ASN A 417 28.83 -34.81 16.51
N THR A 418 29.13 -34.52 15.25
CA THR A 418 29.48 -35.56 14.26
C THR A 418 30.07 -34.89 13.04
N ASP A 419 31.40 -34.81 13.01
CA ASP A 419 32.17 -34.64 11.78
C ASP A 419 31.93 -35.85 10.89
N ASN A 420 30.99 -35.74 9.93
CA ASN A 420 31.03 -36.53 8.71
C ASN A 420 30.19 -35.86 7.63
N PHE A 421 30.89 -35.21 6.70
CA PHE A 421 30.34 -34.63 5.48
C PHE A 421 29.89 -35.74 4.53
N ASN A 422 28.61 -36.11 4.59
CA ASN A 422 27.92 -36.73 3.46
C ASN A 422 26.82 -35.78 2.97
N TYR A 423 27.05 -35.19 1.80
CA TYR A 423 26.17 -34.24 1.11
C TYR A 423 24.95 -34.93 0.44
N GLU A 424 24.33 -35.92 1.09
CA GLU A 424 23.10 -36.52 0.60
C GLU A 424 21.87 -35.87 1.24
N LYS A 425 21.08 -35.20 0.39
CA LYS A 425 19.61 -35.02 0.42
C LYS A 425 18.92 -35.22 1.79
N ARG A 426 19.33 -34.50 2.84
CA ARG A 426 18.68 -34.63 4.15
C ARG A 426 17.35 -33.86 4.15
N THR A 427 16.27 -34.57 3.91
CA THR A 427 14.90 -34.08 4.17
C THR A 427 14.69 -34.10 5.68
N TRP A 428 14.59 -32.92 6.29
CA TRP A 428 14.32 -32.82 7.73
C TRP A 428 12.96 -33.48 8.04
N THR A 429 12.91 -34.32 9.08
CA THR A 429 11.63 -34.84 9.59
C THR A 429 10.86 -33.73 10.30
N LEU A 430 9.54 -33.87 10.47
CA LEU A 430 8.73 -32.87 11.16
C LEU A 430 9.20 -32.66 12.60
N GLU A 431 9.62 -33.74 13.27
CA GLU A 431 10.16 -33.74 14.64
C GLU A 431 11.51 -33.02 14.72
N GLU A 432 12.42 -33.25 13.77
CA GLU A 432 13.71 -32.52 13.69
C GLU A 432 13.50 -31.02 13.46
N ILE A 433 12.53 -30.65 12.61
CA ILE A 433 12.16 -29.24 12.34
C ILE A 433 11.61 -28.59 13.61
N GLU A 434 10.74 -29.29 14.35
CA GLU A 434 10.18 -28.79 15.60
C GLU A 434 11.24 -28.61 16.69
N ALA A 435 12.25 -29.48 16.75
CA ALA A 435 13.37 -29.37 17.69
C ALA A 435 14.36 -28.23 17.38
N CYS A 436 14.37 -27.72 16.14
CA CYS A 436 15.29 -26.66 15.74
C CYS A 436 14.99 -25.30 16.40
N ARG A 437 16.05 -24.54 16.64
CA ARG A 437 15.96 -23.12 16.98
C ARG A 437 16.05 -22.25 15.72
N ILE A 438 15.32 -21.15 15.68
CA ILE A 438 15.39 -20.14 14.62
C ILE A 438 16.42 -19.09 15.05
N PHE A 439 17.38 -18.82 14.19
CA PHE A 439 18.31 -17.70 14.33
C PHE A 439 18.00 -16.68 13.24
N SER A 440 17.75 -15.44 13.65
CA SER A 440 17.54 -14.31 12.75
C SER A 440 18.69 -13.30 12.89
N ARG A 441 19.25 -12.84 11.76
CA ARG A 441 20.29 -11.80 11.73
C ARG A 441 19.95 -10.76 10.70
N ILE A 442 20.08 -9.49 11.06
CA ILE A 442 20.03 -8.38 10.11
C ILE A 442 21.33 -8.40 9.30
N VAL A 443 21.20 -8.50 7.99
CA VAL A 443 22.34 -8.39 7.07
C VAL A 443 22.34 -6.96 6.55
N SER A 444 23.40 -6.21 6.83
CA SER A 444 23.62 -4.91 6.23
C SER A 444 23.73 -5.11 4.71
N ALA A 445 22.82 -4.48 3.96
CA ALA A 445 22.94 -4.41 2.51
C ALA A 445 24.34 -3.85 2.17
N LYS A 446 25.07 -4.54 1.29
CA LYS A 446 26.25 -3.92 0.68
C LYS A 446 25.77 -2.65 -0.01
N GLU A 447 26.34 -1.51 0.36
CA GLU A 447 26.18 -0.24 -0.38
C GLU A 447 26.48 -0.52 -1.86
N GLY A 448 25.46 -0.52 -2.72
CA GLY A 448 25.66 -0.81 -4.14
C GLY A 448 24.43 -1.12 -4.99
N GLU A 449 23.32 -1.64 -4.44
CA GLU A 449 22.08 -1.78 -5.23
C GLU A 449 21.20 -0.54 -5.06
N VAL A 450 21.43 0.42 -5.96
CA VAL A 450 20.52 1.55 -6.22
C VAL A 450 19.15 0.96 -6.55
N THR A 451 18.17 1.24 -5.68
CA THR A 451 16.76 1.01 -5.94
C THR A 451 16.27 2.00 -7.00
N GLU A 452 15.89 1.49 -8.17
CA GLU A 452 14.91 2.14 -9.05
C GLU A 452 13.49 1.63 -8.76
#